data_AF-A0A8J3I749-F1
#
_entry.id   AF-A0A8J3I749-F1
#
_cell.length_a   1.000
_cell.length_b   1.000
_cell.length_c   1.000
_cell.angle_alpha   90.00
_cell.angle_beta   90.00
_cell.angle_gamma   90.00
#
_symmetry.space_group_name_H-M   'P 1'
#
loop_
_entity.id
_entity.type
_entity.pdbx_description
1 polymer ?
#
loop_
_entity_poly.entity_id
_entity_poly.type
_entity_poly.pdbx_seq_one_letter_code
_entity_poly.pdbx_strand_id
1 'polypeptide(L)'
;MDEDRIDVSAGLDISLELFALHRLSGTLQAELHRVPGLPKKSTARLELVNGAVVSCSVIDKQGQQAPIAKEVLIRLNDERGPFEWSFHPVKPTSPNHVTNHPPTQTRSPQPQRTPTGQAGGSFPVVSDTNMLIPHAVAVMNWHWFHNWTPQQRQALFMVWRLIDGRHTVWEIKEALQASHAPTLVDEILNALLTLKVIILKK
;
A
#
# COMPACT_ATOMS: atom_id res chain seq x y z
N MET A 1 15.03 -0.08 -19.38
CA MET A 1 14.13 1.00 -18.92
C MET A 1 13.62 0.52 -17.58
N ASP A 2 14.24 1.08 -16.54
CA ASP A 2 14.22 0.58 -15.17
C ASP A 2 13.05 1.24 -14.42
N GLU A 3 11.86 0.64 -14.53
CA GLU A 3 10.56 1.25 -14.18
C GLU A 3 9.94 0.79 -12.84
N ASP A 4 10.73 0.27 -11.88
CA ASP A 4 10.20 -0.20 -10.59
C ASP A 4 11.03 0.29 -9.39
N ARG A 5 11.45 1.56 -9.43
CA ARG A 5 12.08 2.20 -8.27
C ARG A 5 11.02 2.83 -7.39
N ILE A 6 10.56 2.05 -6.41
CA ILE A 6 9.84 2.63 -5.26
C ILE A 6 10.78 3.62 -4.60
N ASP A 7 10.35 4.88 -4.56
CA ASP A 7 11.05 5.92 -3.85
C ASP A 7 10.87 5.68 -2.34
N VAL A 8 11.96 5.25 -1.72
CA VAL A 8 12.06 4.93 -0.29
C VAL A 8 12.58 6.13 0.51
N SER A 9 12.64 7.33 -0.10
CA SER A 9 13.03 8.58 0.55
C SER A 9 11.98 9.12 1.53
N ALA A 10 10.75 8.59 1.51
CA ALA A 10 9.65 9.04 2.36
C ALA A 10 9.80 8.65 3.84
N GLY A 11 10.65 7.68 4.16
CA GLY A 11 10.79 7.10 5.50
C GLY A 11 10.72 5.57 5.47
N LEU A 12 11.47 4.90 6.34
CA LEU A 12 11.54 3.43 6.36
C LEU A 12 10.19 2.81 6.76
N ASP A 13 9.51 3.40 7.74
CA ASP A 13 8.19 2.98 8.20
C ASP A 13 7.15 3.00 7.07
N ILE A 14 7.02 4.13 6.39
CA ILE A 14 6.11 4.33 5.26
C ILE A 14 6.47 3.38 4.12
N SER A 15 7.76 3.23 3.83
CA SER A 15 8.24 2.33 2.78
C SER A 15 7.84 0.88 3.09
N LEU A 16 8.00 0.41 4.32
CA LEU A 16 7.60 -0.94 4.72
C LEU A 16 6.09 -1.18 4.60
N GLU A 17 5.26 -0.17 4.89
CA GLU A 17 3.83 -0.25 4.63
C GLU A 17 3.51 -0.38 3.13
N LEU A 18 4.23 0.34 2.27
CA LEU A 18 4.11 0.22 0.81
C LEU A 18 4.53 -1.18 0.34
N PHE A 19 5.65 -1.73 0.85
CA PHE A 19 6.07 -3.08 0.50
C PHE A 19 5.03 -4.13 0.93
N ALA A 20 4.49 -4.01 2.16
CA ALA A 20 3.41 -4.84 2.69
C ALA A 20 2.17 -4.80 1.79
N LEU A 21 1.76 -3.60 1.39
CA LEU A 21 0.63 -3.37 0.50
C LEU A 21 0.80 -4.05 -0.86
N HIS A 22 1.93 -3.80 -1.52
CA HIS A 22 2.22 -4.33 -2.86
C HIS A 22 2.68 -5.79 -2.84
N ARG A 23 2.75 -6.41 -1.64
CA ARG A 23 3.25 -7.77 -1.42
C ARG A 23 4.60 -8.02 -2.08
N LEU A 24 5.46 -7.01 -2.04
CA LEU A 24 6.74 -7.08 -2.74
C LEU A 24 7.72 -7.93 -1.94
N SER A 25 8.44 -8.77 -2.68
CA SER A 25 9.51 -9.60 -2.13
C SER A 25 10.84 -9.08 -2.64
N GLY A 26 11.82 -8.93 -1.75
CA GLY A 26 13.06 -8.24 -2.09
C GLY A 26 13.96 -8.04 -0.89
N THR A 27 15.06 -7.35 -1.14
CA THR A 27 15.98 -6.90 -0.10
C THR A 27 16.00 -5.38 -0.12
N LEU A 28 15.79 -4.77 1.04
CA LEU A 28 16.06 -3.36 1.31
C LEU A 28 17.44 -3.23 1.94
N GLN A 29 18.25 -2.30 1.44
CA GLN A 29 19.56 -2.00 2.00
C GLN A 29 19.76 -0.50 2.17
N ALA A 30 20.45 -0.08 3.23
CA ALA A 30 20.88 1.30 3.41
C ALA A 30 22.24 1.37 4.11
N GLU A 31 23.09 2.32 3.71
CA GLU A 31 24.31 2.61 4.46
C GLU A 31 23.97 3.46 5.69
N LEU A 32 24.31 2.95 6.86
CA LEU A 32 24.16 3.64 8.12
C LEU A 32 25.44 4.43 8.42
N HIS A 33 25.31 5.75 8.52
CA HIS A 33 26.40 6.63 8.92
C HIS A 33 26.19 7.12 10.37
N ARG A 34 27.27 7.08 11.17
CA ARG A 34 27.32 7.67 12.53
C ARG A 34 26.25 7.17 13.52
N VAL A 35 26.04 5.86 13.58
CA VAL A 35 25.11 5.26 14.55
C VAL A 35 25.83 4.92 15.87
N PRO A 36 25.37 5.43 17.03
CA PRO A 36 25.95 5.09 18.33
C PRO A 36 25.88 3.58 18.61
N GLY A 37 27.00 2.97 19.02
CA GLY A 37 27.08 1.54 19.30
C GLY A 37 27.27 0.65 18.06
N LEU A 38 27.28 1.23 16.86
CA LEU A 38 27.62 0.51 15.62
C LEU A 38 28.92 1.04 15.00
N PRO A 39 29.60 0.23 14.17
CA PRO A 39 30.78 0.65 13.43
C PRO A 39 30.50 1.87 12.54
N LYS A 40 31.51 2.74 12.35
CA LYS A 40 31.40 4.01 11.59
C LYS A 40 30.77 3.91 10.19
N LYS A 41 30.81 2.73 9.57
CA LYS A 41 30.05 2.40 8.36
C LYS A 41 29.52 0.99 8.55
N SER A 42 28.21 0.84 8.46
CA SER A 42 27.54 -0.46 8.52
C SER A 42 26.35 -0.42 7.58
N THR A 43 25.98 -1.54 6.99
CA THR A 43 24.85 -1.63 6.07
C THR A 43 23.68 -2.27 6.78
N ALA A 44 22.56 -1.57 6.87
CA ALA A 44 21.30 -2.18 7.27
C ALA A 44 20.76 -3.02 6.11
N ARG A 45 20.24 -4.21 6.42
CA ARG A 45 19.61 -5.11 5.45
C ARG A 45 18.31 -5.66 6.01
N LEU A 46 17.21 -5.46 5.29
CA LEU A 46 15.92 -6.08 5.55
C LEU A 46 15.56 -7.00 4.38
N GLU A 47 15.12 -8.21 4.71
CA GLU A 47 14.57 -9.16 3.73
C GLU A 47 13.05 -9.15 3.84
N LEU A 48 12.39 -8.97 2.69
CA LEU A 48 10.96 -8.87 2.54
C LEU A 48 10.44 -10.09 1.77
N VAL A 49 9.40 -10.73 2.30
CA VAL A 49 8.64 -11.79 1.62
C VAL A 49 7.17 -11.43 1.68
N ASN A 50 6.54 -11.30 0.50
CA ASN A 50 5.17 -10.82 0.35
C ASN A 50 4.91 -9.52 1.13
N GLY A 51 5.90 -8.63 1.14
CA GLY A 51 5.84 -7.34 1.82
C GLY A 51 6.03 -7.37 3.33
N ALA A 52 6.19 -8.55 3.94
CA ALA A 52 6.51 -8.69 5.35
C ALA A 52 8.02 -8.80 5.58
N VAL A 53 8.54 -8.13 6.61
CA VAL A 53 9.95 -8.27 7.03
C VAL A 53 10.15 -9.63 7.69
N VAL A 54 10.93 -10.50 7.05
CA VAL A 54 11.26 -11.84 7.58
C VAL A 54 12.64 -11.91 8.20
N SER A 55 13.54 -10.98 7.83
CA SER A 55 14.88 -10.87 8.39
C SER A 55 15.31 -9.41 8.43
N CYS A 56 16.03 -9.05 9.49
CA CYS A 56 16.51 -7.70 9.72
C CYS A 56 17.87 -7.75 10.42
N SER A 57 18.87 -7.13 9.81
CA SER A 57 20.26 -7.27 10.24
C SER A 57 21.10 -6.06 9.88
N VAL A 58 22.22 -5.91 10.57
CA VAL A 58 23.27 -4.95 10.24
C VAL A 58 24.53 -5.72 9.87
N ILE A 59 25.14 -5.33 8.77
CA ILE A 59 26.41 -5.87 8.27
C ILE A 59 27.50 -4.85 8.60
N ASP A 60 28.52 -5.26 9.34
CA ASP A 60 29.67 -4.41 9.63
C ASP A 60 30.71 -4.39 8.50
N LYS A 61 31.78 -3.63 8.71
CA LYS A 61 32.89 -3.53 7.74
C LYS A 61 33.66 -4.84 7.53
N GLN A 62 33.56 -5.78 8.45
CA GLN A 62 34.19 -7.10 8.38
C GLN A 62 33.28 -8.10 7.65
N GLY A 63 32.08 -7.68 7.23
CA GLY A 63 31.06 -8.53 6.64
C GLY A 63 30.32 -9.38 7.69
N GLN A 64 30.53 -9.13 8.98
CA GLN A 64 29.81 -9.83 10.04
C GLN A 64 28.38 -9.29 10.11
N GLN A 65 27.42 -10.20 10.09
CA GLN A 65 26.01 -9.89 10.14
C GLN A 65 25.48 -10.10 11.56
N ALA A 66 24.94 -9.05 12.16
CA ALA A 66 24.28 -9.09 13.46
C ALA A 66 22.77 -8.87 13.29
N PRO A 67 21.91 -9.69 13.92
CA PRO A 67 20.47 -9.47 13.89
C PRO A 67 20.11 -8.18 14.63
N ILE A 68 19.12 -7.45 14.14
CA ILE A 68 18.58 -6.25 14.78
C ILE A 68 17.06 -6.21 14.63
N ALA A 69 16.36 -5.71 15.65
CA ALA A 69 14.92 -5.51 15.55
C ALA A 69 14.59 -4.41 14.52
N LYS A 70 13.55 -4.61 13.70
CA LYS A 70 13.17 -3.64 12.66
C LYS A 70 12.74 -2.30 13.25
N GLU A 71 12.12 -2.32 14.43
CA GLU A 71 11.67 -1.13 15.17
C GLU A 71 12.85 -0.22 15.53
N VAL A 72 14.02 -0.81 15.78
CA VAL A 72 15.25 -0.05 16.05
C VAL A 72 15.74 0.65 14.79
N LEU A 73 15.68 0.01 13.63
CA LEU A 73 16.06 0.66 12.36
C LEU A 73 15.09 1.75 11.94
N ILE A 74 13.79 1.56 12.17
CA ILE A 74 12.77 2.60 11.93
C ILE A 74 13.06 3.82 12.80
N ARG A 75 13.17 3.64 14.11
CA ARG A 75 13.47 4.74 15.03
C ARG A 75 14.80 5.43 14.68
N LEU A 76 15.81 4.65 14.29
CA LEU A 76 17.11 5.19 13.89
C LEU A 76 17.01 6.06 12.63
N ASN A 77 16.21 5.66 11.65
CA ASN A 77 15.93 6.45 10.45
C ASN A 77 15.24 7.78 10.80
N ASP A 78 14.32 7.76 11.76
CA ASP A 78 13.61 8.98 12.18
C ASP A 78 14.50 9.93 12.98
N GLU A 79 15.36 9.38 13.87
CA GLU A 79 16.22 10.17 14.75
C GLU A 79 17.49 10.71 14.08
N ARG A 80 18.06 9.98 13.13
CA ARG A 80 19.39 10.27 12.55
C ARG A 80 19.36 10.67 11.09
N GLY A 81 18.18 10.64 10.48
CA GLY A 81 17.92 11.16 9.15
C GLY A 81 17.48 10.07 8.18
N PRO A 82 16.80 10.46 7.09
CA PRO A 82 16.39 9.51 6.07
C PRO A 82 17.64 8.89 5.46
N PHE A 83 17.83 7.59 5.71
CA PHE A 83 18.89 6.85 5.05
C PHE A 83 18.48 6.60 3.59
N GLU A 84 19.46 6.57 2.70
CA GLU A 84 19.20 6.20 1.30
C GLU A 84 18.99 4.69 1.21
N TRP A 85 17.73 4.29 1.28
CA TRP A 85 17.32 2.92 1.08
C TRP A 85 17.38 2.55 -0.41
N SER A 86 17.81 1.33 -0.69
CA SER A 86 17.85 0.73 -2.02
C SER A 86 17.09 -0.58 -1.98
N PHE A 87 16.04 -0.67 -2.80
CA PHE A 87 15.24 -1.89 -2.95
C PHE A 87 15.75 -2.74 -4.11
N HIS A 88 16.00 -4.01 -3.83
CA HIS A 88 16.40 -5.02 -4.80
C HIS A 88 15.33 -6.11 -4.84
N PRO A 89 14.44 -6.12 -5.85
CA PRO A 89 13.41 -7.15 -5.96
C PRO A 89 14.04 -8.53 -6.16
N VAL A 90 13.47 -9.56 -5.54
CA VAL A 90 13.83 -10.94 -5.87
C VAL A 90 13.26 -11.21 -7.26
N LYS A 91 14.13 -11.34 -8.26
CA LYS A 91 13.69 -11.77 -9.59
C LYS A 91 13.03 -13.14 -9.43
N PRO A 92 11.81 -13.35 -9.94
CA PRO A 92 11.21 -14.68 -9.94
C PRO A 92 12.20 -15.59 -10.65
N THR A 93 12.77 -16.53 -9.89
CA THR A 93 13.63 -17.54 -10.47
C THR A 93 12.71 -18.33 -11.39
N SER A 94 12.91 -18.20 -12.71
CA SER A 94 12.17 -18.97 -13.70
C SER A 94 12.16 -20.42 -13.22
N PRO A 95 10.98 -21.06 -13.08
CA PRO A 95 10.93 -22.43 -12.61
C PRO A 95 11.69 -23.29 -13.61
N ASN A 96 12.85 -23.79 -13.20
CA ASN A 96 13.57 -24.82 -13.92
C ASN A 96 12.64 -26.03 -14.04
N HIS A 97 12.14 -26.24 -15.26
CA HIS A 97 11.86 -27.52 -15.90
C HIS A 97 11.72 -28.73 -14.95
N VAL A 98 10.50 -28.97 -14.46
CA VAL A 98 10.12 -30.31 -13.97
C VAL A 98 9.62 -31.11 -15.16
N THR A 99 10.38 -32.15 -15.47
CA THR A 99 10.23 -33.15 -16.52
C THR A 99 8.81 -33.74 -16.61
N ASN A 100 8.37 -33.89 -17.86
CA ASN A 100 7.15 -34.54 -18.36
C ASN A 100 6.61 -35.72 -17.55
N HIS A 101 5.35 -35.64 -17.13
CA HIS A 101 4.45 -36.80 -17.02
C HIS A 101 3.05 -36.43 -17.55
N PRO A 102 2.42 -37.24 -18.43
CA PRO A 102 1.13 -36.94 -19.01
C PRO A 102 -0.03 -37.35 -18.09
N PRO A 103 -1.10 -36.54 -17.96
CA PRO A 103 -2.33 -36.98 -17.32
C PRO A 103 -3.31 -37.58 -18.35
N THR A 104 -3.75 -38.80 -18.05
CA THR A 104 -4.78 -39.56 -18.74
C THR A 104 -6.14 -38.85 -18.67
N GLN A 105 -6.81 -38.77 -19.82
CA GLN A 105 -8.19 -38.28 -19.97
C GLN A 105 -9.20 -39.16 -19.24
N THR A 106 -10.20 -38.56 -18.61
CA THR A 106 -11.52 -39.20 -18.51
C THR A 106 -12.60 -38.13 -18.64
N ARG A 107 -13.26 -38.13 -19.80
CA ARG A 107 -14.49 -37.39 -20.08
C ARG A 107 -15.64 -37.94 -19.25
N SER A 108 -16.54 -37.08 -18.78
CA SER A 108 -17.97 -37.38 -18.71
C SER A 108 -18.81 -36.09 -18.73
N PRO A 109 -20.07 -36.16 -19.18
CA PRO A 109 -20.72 -35.07 -19.90
C PRO A 109 -21.67 -34.19 -19.06
N GLN A 110 -21.89 -33.01 -19.64
CA GLN A 110 -22.88 -31.97 -19.38
C GLN A 110 -24.31 -32.46 -19.11
N PRO A 111 -25.17 -31.61 -18.53
CA PRO A 111 -26.17 -30.99 -19.41
C PRO A 111 -26.41 -29.48 -19.18
N GLN A 112 -26.67 -28.82 -20.31
CA GLN A 112 -27.16 -27.44 -20.48
C GLN A 112 -28.48 -27.18 -19.76
N ARG A 113 -28.65 -25.96 -19.23
CA ARG A 113 -29.85 -25.14 -19.44
C ARG A 113 -29.51 -23.64 -19.48
N THR A 114 -29.89 -23.00 -20.57
CA THR A 114 -30.19 -21.55 -20.74
C THR A 114 -31.70 -21.43 -20.98
N PRO A 115 -32.33 -20.24 -21.17
CA PRO A 115 -32.03 -18.86 -20.75
C PRO A 115 -33.28 -18.15 -20.14
N THR A 116 -33.16 -16.83 -19.88
CA THR A 116 -34.19 -15.77 -20.14
C THR A 116 -34.77 -15.01 -18.92
N GLY A 117 -34.78 -13.67 -19.02
CA GLY A 117 -35.61 -12.73 -18.25
C GLY A 117 -34.83 -11.51 -17.74
N GLN A 118 -34.57 -10.45 -18.53
CA GLN A 118 -35.39 -9.25 -18.80
C GLN A 118 -35.82 -8.37 -17.60
N ALA A 119 -35.84 -7.05 -17.88
CA ALA A 119 -36.29 -5.88 -17.10
C ALA A 119 -35.28 -5.32 -16.09
N GLY A 120 -34.86 -4.05 -16.11
CA GLY A 120 -35.59 -2.84 -16.53
C GLY A 120 -36.27 -2.23 -15.31
N GLY A 121 -35.59 -1.33 -14.60
CA GLY A 121 -36.12 -0.69 -13.39
C GLY A 121 -35.21 0.42 -12.88
N SER A 122 -35.52 1.64 -13.30
CA SER A 122 -34.99 2.89 -12.78
C SER A 122 -35.39 3.09 -11.32
N PHE A 123 -34.45 3.50 -10.46
CA PHE A 123 -34.74 4.18 -9.19
C PHE A 123 -33.73 5.32 -8.98
N PRO A 124 -34.17 6.58 -8.80
CA PRO A 124 -33.32 7.61 -8.21
C PRO A 124 -33.43 7.46 -6.69
N VAL A 125 -32.58 6.64 -6.09
CA VAL A 125 -32.40 6.71 -4.63
C VAL A 125 -31.34 7.78 -4.39
N VAL A 126 -31.79 9.01 -4.12
CA VAL A 126 -30.96 10.01 -3.43
C VAL A 126 -30.73 9.44 -2.03
N SER A 127 -29.76 8.54 -1.92
CA SER A 127 -29.37 7.96 -0.65
C SER A 127 -28.72 9.09 0.14
N ASP A 128 -29.17 9.30 1.37
CA ASP A 128 -28.50 10.14 2.37
C ASP A 128 -27.10 9.56 2.66
N THR A 129 -26.16 9.74 1.74
CA THR A 129 -24.78 9.30 1.85
C THR A 129 -24.06 10.02 2.98
N ASN A 130 -24.59 11.18 3.39
CA ASN A 130 -24.09 11.99 4.50
C ASN A 130 -24.12 11.24 5.84
N MET A 131 -25.06 10.32 6.05
CA MET A 131 -25.16 9.52 7.29
C MET A 131 -24.30 8.25 7.27
N LEU A 132 -23.69 7.93 6.12
CA LEU A 132 -22.90 6.71 5.99
C LEU A 132 -21.49 6.92 6.53
N ILE A 133 -20.92 5.86 7.10
CA ILE A 133 -19.56 5.83 7.62
C ILE A 133 -18.64 5.23 6.55
N PRO A 134 -17.71 6.00 5.98
CA PRO A 134 -16.69 5.45 5.10
C PRO A 134 -15.71 4.57 5.90
N HIS A 135 -15.44 3.39 5.35
CA HIS A 135 -14.42 2.47 5.83
C HIS A 135 -13.40 2.23 4.73
N ALA A 136 -12.12 2.42 5.06
CA ALA A 136 -11.04 1.94 4.22
C ALA A 136 -11.07 0.40 4.14
N VAL A 137 -11.21 -0.11 2.92
CA VAL A 137 -11.19 -1.56 2.62
C VAL A 137 -9.97 -1.95 1.78
N ALA A 138 -9.29 -0.97 1.21
CA ALA A 138 -8.00 -1.13 0.58
C ALA A 138 -7.11 0.06 0.97
N VAL A 139 -5.80 -0.10 0.84
CA VAL A 139 -4.86 0.98 1.09
C VAL A 139 -4.82 1.89 -0.14
N MET A 140 -4.72 3.19 0.10
CA MET A 140 -4.75 4.22 -0.94
C MET A 140 -3.41 4.29 -1.69
N ASN A 141 -3.43 4.03 -3.01
CA ASN A 141 -2.26 4.25 -3.85
C ASN A 141 -2.19 5.71 -4.31
N TRP A 142 -1.22 6.45 -3.78
CA TRP A 142 -1.02 7.87 -4.08
C TRP A 142 -0.68 8.16 -5.54
N HIS A 143 -0.15 7.19 -6.29
CA HIS A 143 0.15 7.36 -7.72
C HIS A 143 -1.10 7.54 -8.57
N TRP A 144 -2.28 7.08 -8.13
CA TRP A 144 -3.54 7.35 -8.84
C TRP A 144 -3.90 8.83 -8.88
N PHE A 145 -3.30 9.63 -8.00
CA PHE A 145 -3.58 11.06 -7.84
C PHE A 145 -2.39 11.94 -8.23
N HIS A 146 -1.43 11.44 -9.02
CA HIS A 146 -0.25 12.22 -9.42
C HIS A 146 -0.60 13.47 -10.24
N ASN A 147 -1.68 13.41 -11.03
CA ASN A 147 -2.18 14.54 -11.82
C ASN A 147 -3.01 15.54 -11.02
N TRP A 148 -3.21 15.30 -9.71
CA TRP A 148 -3.99 16.20 -8.87
C TRP A 148 -3.18 17.41 -8.45
N THR A 149 -3.86 18.54 -8.34
CA THR A 149 -3.27 19.77 -7.83
C THR A 149 -2.75 19.57 -6.40
N PRO A 150 -1.75 20.35 -5.95
CA PRO A 150 -1.26 20.28 -4.57
C PRO A 150 -2.39 20.43 -3.53
N GLN A 151 -3.35 21.32 -3.80
CA GLN A 151 -4.51 21.53 -2.93
C GLN A 151 -5.42 20.29 -2.85
N GLN A 152 -5.69 19.65 -3.99
CA GLN A 152 -6.46 18.40 -4.02
C GLN A 152 -5.75 17.27 -3.28
N ARG A 153 -4.42 17.15 -3.41
CA ARG A 153 -3.63 16.14 -2.69
C ARG A 153 -3.58 16.38 -1.18
N GLN A 154 -3.46 17.64 -0.76
CA GLN A 154 -3.54 18.01 0.65
C GLN A 154 -4.93 17.70 1.23
N ALA A 155 -5.99 18.06 0.50
CA ALA A 155 -7.36 17.74 0.89
C ALA A 155 -7.58 16.22 0.96
N LEU A 156 -7.07 15.45 -0.01
CA LEU A 156 -7.13 13.99 -0.02
C LEU A 156 -6.48 13.38 1.22
N PHE A 157 -5.30 13.87 1.61
CA PHE A 157 -4.62 13.42 2.83
C PHE A 157 -5.45 13.68 4.08
N MET A 158 -6.06 14.85 4.18
CA MET A 158 -6.90 15.21 5.32
C MET A 158 -8.18 14.37 5.38
N VAL A 159 -8.85 14.16 4.24
CA VAL A 159 -10.02 13.27 4.13
C VAL A 159 -9.63 11.85 4.53
N TRP A 160 -8.56 11.31 3.96
CA TRP A 160 -8.08 9.96 4.25
C TRP A 160 -7.80 9.73 5.73
N ARG A 161 -7.21 10.73 6.41
CA ARG A 161 -6.93 10.67 7.85
C ARG A 161 -8.19 10.65 8.71
N LEU A 162 -9.29 11.21 8.22
CA LEU A 162 -10.60 11.21 8.90
C LEU A 162 -11.44 9.96 8.59
N ILE A 163 -11.05 9.16 7.59
CA ILE A 163 -11.68 7.86 7.29
C ILE A 163 -11.08 6.79 8.21
N ASP A 164 -11.50 6.84 9.47
CA ASP A 164 -11.12 5.90 10.53
C ASP A 164 -12.23 4.88 10.85
N GLY A 165 -13.34 4.92 10.10
CA GLY A 165 -14.52 4.10 10.32
C GLY A 165 -15.37 4.54 11.52
N ARG A 166 -15.19 5.78 12.02
CA ARG A 166 -15.99 6.35 13.11
C ARG A 166 -16.79 7.56 12.67
N HIS A 167 -16.23 8.37 11.79
CA HIS A 167 -16.86 9.59 11.31
C HIS A 167 -17.77 9.31 10.12
N THR A 168 -18.93 9.94 10.10
CA THR A 168 -19.85 9.96 8.95
C THR A 168 -19.31 10.86 7.84
N VAL A 169 -19.81 10.67 6.61
CA VAL A 169 -19.50 11.58 5.49
C VAL A 169 -19.83 13.03 5.84
N TRP A 170 -20.92 13.28 6.57
CA TRP A 170 -21.28 14.61 7.05
C TRP A 170 -20.20 15.19 7.98
N GLU A 171 -19.80 14.46 9.02
CA GLU A 171 -18.81 14.92 9.99
C GLU A 171 -17.44 15.19 9.33
N ILE A 172 -17.06 14.37 8.34
CA ILE A 172 -15.83 14.60 7.56
C ILE A 172 -15.92 15.90 6.76
N LYS A 173 -17.07 16.18 6.12
CA LYS A 173 -17.30 17.42 5.38
C LYS A 173 -17.28 18.63 6.31
N GLU A 174 -17.97 18.54 7.44
CA GLU A 174 -18.04 19.60 8.44
C GLU A 174 -16.65 19.93 9.01
N ALA A 175 -15.86 18.91 9.35
CA ALA A 175 -14.50 19.07 9.86
C ALA A 175 -13.55 19.77 8.87
N LEU A 176 -13.79 19.61 7.56
CA LEU A 176 -12.94 20.16 6.51
C LEU A 176 -13.47 21.45 5.88
N GLN A 177 -14.71 21.83 6.18
CA GLN A 177 -15.37 23.01 5.59
C GLN A 177 -14.63 24.32 5.88
N ALA A 178 -13.90 24.40 7.00
CA ALA A 178 -13.09 25.57 7.35
C ALA A 178 -11.81 25.73 6.49
N SER A 179 -11.33 24.65 5.87
CA SER A 179 -10.06 24.63 5.13
C SER A 179 -10.21 24.32 3.64
N HIS A 180 -11.32 23.69 3.24
CA HIS A 180 -11.54 23.22 1.87
C HIS A 180 -13.00 23.44 1.45
N ALA A 181 -13.20 23.63 0.14
CA ALA A 181 -14.55 23.72 -0.41
C ALA A 181 -15.29 22.37 -0.26
N PRO A 182 -16.58 22.36 0.14
CA PRO A 182 -17.35 21.12 0.28
C PRO A 182 -17.36 20.26 -0.99
N THR A 183 -17.39 20.91 -2.15
CA THR A 183 -17.34 20.26 -3.47
C THR A 183 -16.07 19.46 -3.70
N LEU A 184 -14.93 19.94 -3.20
CA LEU A 184 -13.65 19.25 -3.30
C LEU A 184 -13.63 17.99 -2.42
N VAL A 185 -14.20 18.06 -1.22
CA VAL A 185 -14.32 16.90 -0.31
C VAL A 185 -15.22 15.82 -0.93
N ASP A 186 -16.30 16.22 -1.58
CA ASP A 186 -17.18 15.31 -2.32
C ASP A 186 -16.47 14.64 -3.50
N GLU A 187 -15.70 15.40 -4.28
CA GLU A 187 -14.90 14.87 -5.40
C GLU A 187 -13.91 13.80 -4.90
N ILE A 188 -13.24 14.07 -3.78
CA ILE A 188 -12.31 13.15 -3.13
C ILE A 188 -13.00 11.86 -2.69
N LEU A 189 -14.08 11.97 -1.93
CA LEU A 189 -14.81 10.81 -1.44
C LEU A 189 -15.34 9.96 -2.60
N ASN A 190 -15.82 10.60 -3.67
CA ASN A 190 -16.28 9.92 -4.87
C ASN A 190 -15.14 9.20 -5.61
N ALA A 191 -13.95 9.82 -5.71
CA ALA A 191 -12.78 9.18 -6.28
C ALA A 191 -12.36 7.94 -5.49
N LEU A 192 -12.34 8.04 -4.15
CA LEU A 192 -12.01 6.91 -3.26
C LEU A 192 -13.02 5.75 -3.38
N LEU A 193 -14.32 6.06 -3.53
CA LEU A 193 -15.36 5.06 -3.77
C LEU A 193 -15.22 4.41 -5.15
N THR A 194 -14.97 5.20 -6.18
CA THR A 194 -14.79 4.73 -7.56
C THR A 194 -13.61 3.76 -7.66
N LEU A 195 -12.52 4.09 -6.96
CA LEU A 195 -11.32 3.27 -6.87
C LEU A 195 -11.48 2.07 -5.92
N LYS A 196 -12.65 1.91 -5.28
CA LYS A 196 -12.98 0.85 -4.31
C LYS A 196 -11.99 0.79 -3.14
N VAL A 197 -11.42 1.94 -2.78
CA VAL A 197 -10.51 2.08 -1.63
C VAL A 197 -11.30 2.18 -0.34
N ILE A 198 -12.48 2.79 -0.42
CA ILE A 198 -13.42 2.90 0.68
C ILE A 198 -14.77 2.28 0.31
N ILE A 199 -15.51 1.82 1.31
CA ILE A 199 -16.94 1.49 1.19
C ILE A 199 -17.72 2.29 2.21
N LEU A 200 -18.98 2.58 1.91
CA LEU A 200 -19.89 3.24 2.84
C LEU A 200 -20.72 2.18 3.59
N LYS A 201 -20.77 2.29 4.92
CA LYS A 201 -21.60 1.45 5.79
C LYS A 201 -22.61 2.29 6.56
N LYS A 202 -23.71 1.66 6.96
CA LYS A 202 -24.65 2.21 7.95
C LYS A 202 -24.25 1.75 9.34
#